data_AF-A0A3D4QIG6-F1
#
_entry.id   AF-A0A3D4QIG6-F1
#
_cell.length_a   1.000
_cell.length_b   1.000
_cell.length_c   1.000
_cell.angle_alpha   90.00
_cell.angle_beta   90.00
_cell.angle_gamma   90.00
#
_symmetry.space_group_name_H-M   'P 1'
#
loop_
_entity.id
_entity.type
_entity.pdbx_description
1 polymer ?
#
loop_
_entity_poly.entity_id
_entity_poly.type
_entity_poly.pdbx_seq_one_letter_code
_entity_poly.pdbx_strand_id
1 'polypeptide(L)' 'HHHEVAASQHELGMAFSTLVRAADNVQIYKYCTQMVAHTYGKSATFMPKP' A
#
# COMPACT_ATOMS: atom_id res chain seq x y z
N HIS A 1 -12.23 5.97 0.41
CA HIS A 1 -11.16 6.23 1.38
C HIS A 1 -11.65 5.71 2.72
N HIS A 2 -11.31 4.47 3.09
CA HIS A 2 -11.57 3.95 4.43
C HIS A 2 -10.41 4.41 5.33
N HIS A 3 -10.71 5.18 6.37
CA HIS A 3 -9.83 5.27 7.53
C HIS A 3 -9.96 3.97 8.30
N GLU A 4 -8.84 3.34 8.62
CA GLU A 4 -8.81 2.16 9.47
C GLU A 4 -8.88 2.52 10.96
N VAL A 5 -8.99 1.52 11.83
CA VAL A 5 -9.20 1.70 13.29
C VAL A 5 -8.05 2.48 13.96
N ALA A 6 -6.81 2.37 13.45
CA ALA A 6 -5.67 3.11 13.97
C ALA A 6 -5.40 4.41 13.18
N ALA A 7 -4.97 5.45 13.88
CA ALA A 7 -4.53 6.69 13.24
C ALA A 7 -3.38 6.42 12.25
N SER A 8 -3.44 7.05 11.08
CA SER A 8 -2.49 6.86 9.96
C SER A 8 -2.50 5.50 9.27
N GLN A 9 -3.48 4.64 9.56
CA GLN A 9 -3.71 3.38 8.84
C GLN A 9 -4.73 3.57 7.71
N HIS A 10 -4.42 3.01 6.54
CA HIS A 10 -5.25 3.15 5.33
C HIS A 10 -5.29 1.82 4.55
N GLU A 11 -6.40 1.58 3.87
CA GLU A 11 -6.58 0.46 2.94
C GLU A 11 -6.84 0.96 1.51
N LEU A 12 -6.26 0.28 0.53
CA LEU A 12 -6.54 0.49 -0.89
C LEU A 12 -6.81 -0.86 -1.59
N GLY A 13 -7.99 -0.98 -2.21
CA GLY A 13 -8.35 -2.15 -3.00
C GLY A 13 -7.71 -2.13 -4.40
N MET A 14 -7.44 -3.32 -4.94
CA MET A 14 -6.96 -3.50 -6.31
C MET A 14 -8.02 -4.23 -7.14
N ALA A 15 -8.15 -3.87 -8.42
CA ALA A 15 -9.05 -4.59 -9.33
C ALA A 15 -8.61 -6.05 -9.51
N PHE A 16 -9.59 -6.95 -9.67
CA PHE A 16 -9.32 -8.38 -9.89
C PHE A 16 -8.50 -8.62 -11.15
N SER A 17 -7.58 -9.59 -11.07
CA SER A 17 -6.69 -9.97 -12.17
C SER A 17 -6.28 -11.44 -12.04
N THR A 18 -5.64 -12.00 -13.08
CA THR A 18 -4.98 -13.31 -13.01
C THR A 18 -3.91 -13.34 -11.92
N LEU A 19 -3.62 -14.54 -11.39
CA LEU A 19 -2.77 -14.71 -10.20
C LEU A 19 -1.41 -13.99 -10.32
N VAL A 20 -0.67 -14.23 -11.41
CA VAL A 20 0.66 -13.63 -11.61
C VAL A 20 0.56 -12.10 -11.67
N ARG A 21 -0.39 -11.59 -12.46
CA ARG A 21 -0.56 -10.14 -12.61
C ARG A 21 -1.06 -9.46 -11.33
N ALA A 22 -1.86 -10.16 -10.52
CA ALA A 22 -2.23 -9.68 -9.20
C ALA A 22 -1.00 -9.59 -8.27
N ALA A 23 -0.09 -10.57 -8.31
CA ALA A 23 1.16 -10.53 -7.55
C ALA A 23 2.08 -9.37 -7.99
N ASP A 24 2.23 -9.16 -9.30
CA ASP A 24 3.01 -8.04 -9.84
C ASP A 24 2.44 -6.69 -9.39
N ASN A 25 1.11 -6.55 -9.48
CA ASN A 25 0.39 -5.35 -9.06
C ASN A 25 0.63 -5.03 -7.57
N VAL A 26 0.65 -6.04 -6.69
CA VAL A 26 0.94 -5.85 -5.25
C VAL A 26 2.36 -5.30 -5.03
N GLN A 27 3.35 -5.77 -5.78
CA GLN A 27 4.72 -5.28 -5.65
C GLN A 27 4.85 -3.83 -6.13
N ILE A 28 4.24 -3.51 -7.27
CA ILE A 28 4.19 -2.13 -7.80
C ILE A 28 3.50 -1.20 -6.80
N TYR A 29 2.36 -1.63 -6.22
CA TYR A 29 1.64 -0.86 -5.23
C TYR A 29 2.50 -0.52 -4.01
N LYS A 30 3.22 -1.51 -3.45
CA LYS A 30 4.13 -1.29 -2.31
C LYS A 30 5.23 -0.29 -2.66
N TYR A 31 5.88 -0.46 -3.81
CA TYR A 31 6.95 0.42 -4.27
C TYR A 31 6.47 1.85 -4.45
N CYS A 32 5.40 2.06 -5.22
CA CYS A 32 4.86 3.40 -5.47
C CYS A 32 4.46 4.10 -4.16
N THR A 33 3.83 3.37 -3.22
CA THR A 33 3.42 3.93 -1.93
C THR A 33 4.63 4.40 -1.12
N GLN A 34 5.70 3.61 -1.05
CA GLN A 34 6.93 3.98 -0.36
C GLN A 34 7.61 5.20 -1.00
N MET A 35 7.69 5.22 -2.33
CA MET A 35 8.30 6.34 -3.06
C MET A 35 7.51 7.63 -2.87
N VAL A 36 6.18 7.57 -2.97
CA VAL A 36 5.33 8.74 -2.72
C VAL A 36 5.49 9.22 -1.27
N ALA A 37 5.41 8.33 -0.29
CA ALA A 37 5.64 8.70 1.12
C ALA A 37 7.00 9.41 1.31
N HIS A 38 8.06 8.87 0.70
CA HIS A 38 9.40 9.45 0.76
C HIS A 38 9.45 10.88 0.17
N THR A 39 8.77 11.14 -0.96
CA THR A 39 8.73 12.49 -1.55
C THR A 39 8.09 13.55 -0.65
N TYR A 40 7.23 13.13 0.29
CA TYR A 40 6.64 14.01 1.30
C TYR A 40 7.37 13.98 2.66
N GLY A 41 8.57 13.38 2.72
CA GLY A 41 9.34 13.25 3.96
C GLY A 41 8.67 12.35 5.00
N LYS A 42 7.88 11.37 4.55
CA LYS A 42 7.19 10.37 5.38
C LYS A 42 7.70 8.96 5.07
N SER A 43 7.29 8.00 5.90
CA SER A 43 7.52 6.57 5.70
C SER A 43 6.19 5.82 5.63
N ALA A 44 6.14 4.77 4.80
CA ALA A 44 5.03 3.83 4.75
C ALA A 44 5.53 2.43 5.13
N THR A 45 4.77 1.71 5.95
CA THR A 45 5.08 0.34 6.40
C THR A 45 3.94 -0.60 6.05
N PHE A 46 4.30 -1.79 5.58
CA PHE A 46 3.39 -2.89 5.31
C PHE A 46 3.55 -4.03 6.33
N MET A 47 4.28 -3.76 7.42
CA MET A 47 4.37 -4.70 8.54
C MET A 47 2.99 -4.83 9.20
N PRO A 48 2.54 -6.04 9.54
CA PRO A 48 1.21 -6.26 10.10
C PRO A 48 1.05 -5.68 11.52
N LYS A 49 2.15 -5.34 12.17
CA LYS A 49 2.19 -4.72 13.50
C LYS A 49 3.28 -3.64 13.55
N PRO A 50 2.97 -2.43 13.05
CA PRO A 50 3.88 -1.30 13.05
C PRO A 50 3.85 -0.49 14.36
#